data_AF-A0A920FFC0-F1
#
_entry.id   AF-A0A920FFC0-F1
#
_cell.length_a   1.000
_cell.length_b   1.000
_cell.length_c   1.000
_cell.angle_alpha   90.00
_cell.angle_beta   90.00
_cell.angle_gamma   90.00
#
_symmetry.space_group_name_H-M   'P 1'
#
loop_
_entity.id
_entity.type
_entity.pdbx_description
1 polymer ?
#
loop_
_entity_poly.entity_id
_entity_poly.type
_entity_poly.pdbx_seq_one_letter_code
_entity_poly.pdbx_strand_id
1 'polypeptide(L)'
;MPVGEAFKYIENSNTSFDLYMDDNKHPSPNGTYLIACVFYSMITGNSPIGLPRRFEGKNVDGKKIYYIITEPSAAQTAQEVAEFVTKDLR
;
A
#
# COMPACT_ATOMS: atom_id res chain seq x y z
N MET A 1 6.20 12.45 -5.38
CA MET A 1 5.78 11.27 -4.58
C MET A 1 6.57 10.07 -5.08
N PRO A 2 7.42 9.44 -4.26
CA PRO A 2 8.40 8.43 -4.69
C PRO A 2 7.76 7.03 -4.89
N VAL A 3 6.68 6.97 -5.67
CA VAL A 3 5.93 5.71 -5.91
C VAL A 3 6.73 4.76 -6.80
N GLY A 4 7.41 5.28 -7.82
CA GLY A 4 8.24 4.47 -8.71
C GLY A 4 9.42 3.83 -7.97
N GLU A 5 10.03 4.57 -7.05
CA GLU A 5 11.09 4.07 -6.17
C GLU A 5 10.60 2.96 -5.24
N ALA A 6 9.40 3.11 -4.67
CA ALA A 6 8.78 2.07 -3.84
C ALA A 6 8.50 0.78 -4.63
N PHE A 7 7.98 0.90 -5.86
CA PHE A 7 7.74 -0.24 -6.75
C PHE A 7 9.05 -0.94 -7.12
N LYS A 8 10.04 -0.15 -7.56
CA LYS A 8 11.37 -0.65 -7.90
C LYS A 8 12.05 -1.34 -6.72
N TYR A 9 11.86 -0.85 -5.49
CA TYR A 9 12.38 -1.53 -4.30
C TYR A 9 11.78 -2.92 -4.14
N ILE A 10 10.45 -3.05 -4.25
CA ILE A 10 9.78 -4.35 -4.15
C ILE A 10 10.24 -5.31 -5.25
N GLU A 11 10.29 -4.85 -6.50
CA GLU A 11 10.76 -5.66 -7.64
C GLU A 11 12.18 -6.20 -7.43
N ASN A 12 13.08 -5.40 -6.84
CA ASN A 12 14.46 -5.82 -6.57
C ASN A 12 14.61 -6.68 -5.31
N SER A 13 13.63 -6.66 -4.41
CA SER A 13 13.72 -7.33 -3.09
C SER A 13 13.41 -8.83 -3.14
N ASN A 14 12.99 -9.38 -4.28
CA ASN A 14 12.56 -10.78 -4.44
C ASN A 14 11.53 -11.24 -3.38
N THR A 15 10.70 -10.32 -2.90
CA THR A 15 9.63 -10.62 -1.97
C THR A 15 8.46 -11.29 -2.72
N SER A 16 7.69 -12.14 -2.04
CA SER A 16 6.43 -12.69 -2.60
C SER A 16 5.30 -11.63 -2.65
N PHE A 17 5.65 -10.36 -2.74
CA PHE A 17 4.69 -9.25 -2.74
C PHE A 17 4.11 -9.09 -4.15
N ASP A 18 2.82 -9.40 -4.28
CA ASP A 18 2.12 -9.26 -5.55
C ASP A 18 1.85 -7.78 -5.85
N LEU A 19 2.66 -7.19 -6.72
CA LEU A 19 2.64 -5.74 -7.00
C LEU A 19 1.61 -5.35 -8.06
N TYR A 20 1.34 -6.26 -9.00
CA TYR A 20 0.55 -6.00 -10.20
C TYR A 20 -0.66 -6.93 -10.30
N MET A 21 -1.66 -6.52 -11.05
CA MET A 21 -2.76 -7.40 -11.48
C MET A 21 -2.24 -8.44 -12.48
N ASP A 22 -3.11 -9.36 -12.88
CA ASP A 22 -2.84 -10.41 -13.87
C ASP A 22 -2.34 -9.90 -15.23
N ASP A 23 -2.59 -8.63 -15.55
CA ASP A 23 -2.08 -7.94 -16.73
C ASP A 23 -0.62 -7.45 -16.61
N ASN A 24 0.02 -7.66 -15.46
CA ASN A 24 1.39 -7.24 -15.13
C ASN A 24 1.65 -5.73 -15.32
N LYS A 25 0.60 -4.90 -15.22
CA LYS A 25 0.71 -3.45 -15.47
C LYS A 25 -0.03 -2.65 -14.41
N HIS A 26 -1.31 -2.94 -14.19
CA HIS A 26 -2.09 -2.18 -13.22
C HIS A 26 -1.70 -2.62 -11.80
N PRO A 27 -1.64 -1.71 -10.82
CA PRO A 27 -1.36 -2.08 -9.44
C PRO A 27 -2.37 -3.08 -8.90
N SER A 28 -1.89 -4.12 -8.23
CA SER A 28 -2.74 -5.03 -7.46
C SER A 28 -3.40 -4.31 -6.27
N PRO A 29 -4.30 -4.94 -5.51
CA PRO A 29 -4.74 -4.39 -4.23
C PRO A 29 -3.59 -4.10 -3.25
N ASN A 30 -2.55 -4.93 -3.23
CA ASN A 30 -1.35 -4.69 -2.41
C ASN A 30 -0.52 -3.53 -2.96
N GLY A 31 -0.33 -3.46 -4.28
CA GLY A 31 0.34 -2.34 -4.95
C GLY A 31 -0.40 -1.02 -4.72
N THR A 32 -1.73 -1.03 -4.77
CA THR A 32 -2.58 0.13 -4.45
C THR A 32 -2.43 0.55 -2.99
N TYR A 33 -2.35 -0.40 -2.05
CA TYR A 33 -2.10 -0.08 -0.64
C TYR A 33 -0.71 0.54 -0.40
N LEU A 34 0.33 0.04 -1.07
CA LEU A 34 1.66 0.65 -1.04
C LEU A 34 1.64 2.08 -1.56
N ILE A 35 0.98 2.32 -2.71
CA ILE A 35 0.79 3.65 -3.26
C ILE A 35 0.13 4.56 -2.20
N ALA A 36 -0.97 4.11 -1.59
CA ALA A 36 -1.67 4.87 -0.57
C ALA A 36 -0.78 5.20 0.65
N CYS A 37 0.08 4.27 1.09
CA CYS A 37 1.04 4.53 2.17
C CYS A 37 2.06 5.61 1.78
N VAL A 38 2.62 5.56 0.56
CA VAL A 38 3.56 6.58 0.06
C VAL A 38 2.91 7.96 -0.01
N PHE A 39 1.69 8.04 -0.54
CA PHE A 39 0.93 9.29 -0.60
C PHE A 39 0.61 9.82 0.79
N TYR A 40 0.13 8.97 1.71
CA TYR A 40 -0.15 9.35 3.09
C TYR A 40 1.08 9.98 3.75
N SER A 41 2.24 9.31 3.68
CA SER A 41 3.46 9.79 4.35
C SER A 41 3.89 11.14 3.84
N MET A 42 3.88 11.33 2.53
CA MET A 42 4.35 12.56 1.92
C MET A 42 3.35 13.72 2.01
N ILE A 43 2.05 13.45 2.05
CA ILE A 43 1.03 14.49 2.21
C ILE A 43 0.95 14.94 3.67
N THR A 44 1.01 13.99 4.61
CA THR A 44 0.78 14.28 6.04
C THR A 44 2.06 14.53 6.84
N GLY A 45 3.22 14.17 6.31
CA GLY A 45 4.49 14.17 7.05
C GLY A 45 4.61 13.06 8.09
N ASN A 46 3.61 12.18 8.23
CA ASN A 46 3.59 11.13 9.25
C ASN A 46 4.10 9.78 8.72
N SER A 47 4.50 8.89 9.63
CA SER A 47 4.87 7.52 9.26
C SER A 47 3.63 6.70 8.86
N PRO A 48 3.70 5.84 7.82
CA PRO A 48 2.61 4.96 7.44
C PRO A 48 2.60 3.65 8.26
N ILE A 49 3.61 3.44 9.11
CA ILE A 49 3.72 2.25 9.97
C ILE A 49 2.52 2.20 10.92
N GLY A 50 1.83 1.05 10.93
CA GLY A 50 0.66 0.84 11.79
C GLY A 50 -0.65 1.38 11.22
N LEU A 51 -0.66 1.91 9.98
CA LEU A 51 -1.90 2.25 9.30
C LEU A 51 -2.84 1.02 9.19
N PRO A 52 -4.17 1.25 9.24
CA PRO A 52 -5.14 0.18 9.06
C PRO A 52 -5.07 -0.41 7.65
N ARG A 53 -4.90 -1.73 7.58
CA ARG A 53 -4.86 -2.53 6.34
C ARG A 53 -6.23 -2.92 5.78
N ARG A 54 -7.29 -2.64 6.54
CA ARG A 54 -8.67 -3.01 6.20
C ARG A 54 -9.59 -1.86 6.59
N PHE A 55 -10.42 -1.47 5.64
CA PHE A 55 -11.54 -0.57 5.86
C PHE A 55 -12.81 -1.26 5.38
N GLU A 56 -13.85 -1.19 6.20
CA GLU A 56 -15.15 -1.78 5.94
C GLU A 56 -16.27 -0.78 6.19
N GLY A 57 -17.40 -1.02 5.53
CA GLY A 57 -18.59 -0.19 5.64
C GLY A 57 -19.84 -0.98 5.31
N LYS A 58 -20.95 -0.25 5.12
CA LYS A 58 -22.20 -0.80 4.61
C LYS A 58 -22.59 -0.05 3.35
N ASN A 59 -23.08 -0.76 2.34
CA ASN A 59 -23.68 -0.13 1.16
C ASN A 59 -25.08 0.43 1.48
N VAL A 60 -25.74 1.03 0.48
CA VAL A 60 -27.09 1.60 0.62
C VAL A 60 -28.16 0.59 1.06
N ASP A 61 -27.94 -0.70 0.78
CA ASP A 61 -28.82 -1.80 1.20
C ASP A 61 -28.47 -2.36 2.58
N GLY A 62 -27.51 -1.74 3.29
CA GLY A 62 -27.03 -2.20 4.59
C GLY A 62 -26.07 -3.40 4.56
N LYS A 63 -25.67 -3.88 3.38
CA LYS A 63 -24.74 -5.01 3.22
C LYS A 63 -23.32 -4.59 3.52
N LYS A 64 -22.59 -5.44 4.26
CA LYS A 64 -21.17 -5.23 4.58
C LYS A 64 -20.33 -5.24 3.31
N ILE A 65 -19.50 -4.22 3.14
CA ILE A 65 -18.53 -4.10 2.05
C ILE A 65 -17.14 -3.80 2.61
N TYR A 66 -16.10 -4.20 1.89
CA TYR A 66 -14.72 -3.88 2.21
C TYR A 66 -14.20 -2.92 1.15
N TYR A 67 -13.68 -1.77 1.59
CA TYR A 67 -13.07 -0.79 0.69
C TYR A 67 -11.63 -1.16 0.33
N ILE A 68 -10.94 -1.83 1.26
CA ILE A 68 -9.61 -2.39 1.04
C ILE A 68 -9.44 -3.63 1.89
N ILE A 69 -8.81 -4.65 1.32
CA ILE A 69 -8.41 -5.87 2.01
C ILE A 69 -6.96 -6.15 1.65
N THR A 70 -6.06 -5.86 2.58
CA THR A 70 -4.64 -6.21 2.43
C THR A 70 -4.27 -7.22 3.51
N GLU A 71 -3.58 -8.30 3.13
CA GLU A 71 -3.14 -9.32 4.08
C GLU A 71 -2.08 -8.76 5.04
N PRO A 72 -1.97 -9.28 6.28
CA PRO A 72 -1.07 -8.71 7.30
C PRO A 72 0.38 -8.56 6.82
N SER A 73 0.94 -9.59 6.17
CA SER A 73 2.31 -9.57 5.68
C SER A 73 2.50 -8.54 4.56
N ALA A 74 1.59 -8.49 3.59
CA ALA A 74 1.63 -7.49 2.53
C ALA A 74 1.48 -6.07 3.08
N ALA A 75 0.61 -5.86 4.07
CA ALA A 75 0.45 -4.56 4.70
C ALA A 75 1.73 -4.10 5.40
N GLN A 76 2.36 -5.00 6.16
CA GLN A 76 3.62 -4.71 6.83
C GLN A 76 4.71 -4.34 5.82
N THR A 77 4.93 -5.16 4.79
CA THR A 77 5.91 -4.86 3.74
C THR A 77 5.63 -3.52 3.06
N ALA A 78 4.37 -3.25 2.70
CA ALA A 78 4.00 -2.00 2.06
C ALA A 78 4.31 -0.77 2.94
N GLN A 79 4.00 -0.85 4.24
CA GLN A 79 4.26 0.24 5.18
C GLN A 79 5.76 0.46 5.41
N GLU A 80 6.54 -0.62 5.56
CA GLU A 80 7.99 -0.54 5.75
C GLU A 80 8.69 0.03 4.51
N VAL A 81 8.30 -0.40 3.31
CA VAL A 81 8.84 0.14 2.06
C VAL A 81 8.46 1.61 1.89
N ALA A 82 7.20 1.97 2.15
CA ALA A 82 6.75 3.35 2.08
C ALA A 82 7.50 4.24 3.09
N GLU A 83 7.68 3.80 4.34
CA GLU A 83 8.50 4.50 5.34
C GLU A 83 9.93 4.68 4.85
N PHE A 84 10.56 3.60 4.36
CA PHE A 84 11.93 3.63 3.86
C PHE A 84 12.14 4.66 2.74
N VAL A 85 11.23 4.70 1.75
CA VAL A 85 11.38 5.61 0.60
C VAL A 85 10.93 7.05 0.88
N THR A 86 10.18 7.31 1.97
CA THR A 86 9.64 8.64 2.27
C THR A 86 10.27 9.34 3.47
N LYS A 87 10.88 8.61 4.42
CA LYS A 87 11.37 9.16 5.70
C LYS A 87 12.27 10.39 5.58
N ASP A 88 13.12 10.45 4.55
CA ASP A 88 14.09 11.53 4.36
C ASP A 88 13.56 12.63 3.41
N LEU A 89 12.35 12.45 2.87
CA LEU A 89 11.70 13.34 1.91
C LEU A 89 10.48 14.08 2.49
N ARG A 90 10.03 13.67 3.68
CA ARG A 90 8.83 14.18 4.35
C ARG A 90 9.16 15.12 5.49
#